data_AF-A0A368VQY4-F1
#
_entry.id   AF-A0A368VQY4-F1
#
_cell.length_a   1.000
_cell.length_b   1.000
_cell.length_c   1.000
_cell.angle_alpha   90.00
_cell.angle_beta   90.00
_cell.angle_gamma   90.00
#
_symmetry.space_group_name_H-M   'P 1'
#
loop_
_entity.id
_entity.type
_entity.pdbx_description
1 polymer ?
#
loop_
_entity_poly.entity_id
_entity_poly.type
_entity_poly.pdbx_seq_one_letter_code
_entity_poly.pdbx_strand_id
1 'polypeptide(L)'
;MSSLRRGGAVTAVLLLLSLGPGIGTAVARKGSPPLPAPSARCHVTDERLSELSGLAAEGESWYAVTDGGSVLKVYVLDPGNCSVRDVRTAGIDPYDVEDLALAANGDLWLADTGDNSLRRETVALHVMSAGGSATLYRLTWPDGPHNAEALILGPEGVPHIITKEPFGPAGIYRPAAELTTASTTPLEKVGSLAVEATRTPGGPLPGTLGSVVVTGAAVSHDGTVVAVRTYTDAYLYSAPGGDVLAALQEEPLRVPLPHEPQGEALAFEPDGTILSASEGSRPVRAIPGVVQAMRTYGASIDSSTAPTGTTSHAENRDNTPEGMRSAGDDRFGLSTTKTALLVGATAAVIIVFAGRLRRRSR
;
A
#
# COMPACT_ATOMS: atom_id res chain seq x y z
N MET A 1 -85.07 4.19 -4.08
CA MET A 1 -85.52 3.18 -5.06
C MET A 1 -84.56 3.17 -6.23
N SER A 2 -84.10 1.97 -6.63
CA SER A 2 -83.51 1.58 -7.94
C SER A 2 -82.37 2.44 -8.52
N SER A 3 -81.10 2.02 -8.41
CA SER A 3 -80.38 1.02 -9.24
C SER A 3 -79.87 1.56 -10.59
N LEU A 4 -78.55 1.54 -10.82
CA LEU A 4 -77.89 0.53 -11.68
C LEU A 4 -76.39 0.81 -11.76
N ARG A 5 -75.61 -0.25 -11.49
CA ARG A 5 -74.18 -0.36 -11.79
C ARG A 5 -73.96 -0.34 -13.32
N ARG A 6 -72.90 0.32 -13.77
CA ARG A 6 -72.19 -0.04 -15.01
C ARG A 6 -70.69 -0.06 -14.72
N GLY A 7 -70.13 -1.26 -14.70
CA GLY A 7 -68.69 -1.48 -14.69
C GLY A 7 -68.13 -1.29 -16.09
N GLY A 8 -67.06 -0.51 -16.22
CA GLY A 8 -66.18 -0.52 -17.37
C GLY A 8 -65.00 -1.45 -17.08
N ALA A 9 -64.84 -2.49 -17.90
CA ALA A 9 -63.67 -3.35 -17.88
C ALA A 9 -62.51 -2.63 -18.59
N VAL A 10 -61.39 -2.43 -17.91
CA VAL A 10 -60.11 -2.06 -18.54
C VAL A 10 -59.31 -3.34 -18.69
N THR A 11 -59.12 -3.78 -19.93
CA THR A 11 -58.30 -4.93 -20.29
C THR A 11 -56.83 -4.54 -20.21
N ALA A 12 -56.10 -5.05 -19.22
CA ALA A 12 -54.65 -4.92 -19.14
C ALA A 12 -54.00 -5.97 -20.04
N VAL A 13 -53.30 -5.54 -21.09
CA VAL A 13 -52.42 -6.39 -21.90
C VAL A 13 -51.09 -6.54 -21.15
N LEU A 14 -50.83 -7.71 -20.57
CA LEU A 14 -49.51 -8.06 -20.06
C LEU A 14 -48.63 -8.50 -21.24
N LEU A 15 -47.63 -7.69 -21.61
CA LEU A 15 -46.50 -8.17 -22.40
C LEU A 15 -45.54 -8.94 -21.48
N LEU A 16 -45.55 -10.28 -21.60
CA LEU A 16 -44.54 -11.15 -21.03
C LEU A 16 -43.28 -11.10 -21.92
N LEU A 17 -42.29 -10.29 -21.52
CA LEU A 17 -40.92 -10.43 -22.01
C LEU A 17 -40.30 -11.69 -21.39
N SER A 18 -40.18 -12.74 -22.18
CA SER A 18 -39.43 -13.95 -21.82
C SER A 18 -37.93 -13.62 -21.78
N LEU A 19 -37.39 -13.34 -20.59
CA LEU A 19 -35.95 -13.44 -20.36
C LEU A 19 -35.57 -14.92 -20.43
N GLY A 20 -34.86 -15.29 -21.49
CA GLY A 20 -34.19 -16.59 -21.56
C GLY A 20 -33.12 -16.69 -20.45
N PRO A 21 -32.85 -17.89 -19.93
CA PRO A 21 -31.80 -18.08 -18.94
C PRO A 21 -30.45 -17.87 -19.64
N GLY A 22 -29.91 -16.66 -19.54
CA GLY A 22 -28.50 -16.42 -19.80
C GLY A 22 -27.72 -17.22 -18.76
N ILE A 23 -27.12 -18.32 -19.17
CA ILE A 23 -26.14 -19.07 -18.36
C ILE A 23 -24.91 -18.18 -18.27
N GLY A 24 -24.94 -17.22 -17.35
CA GLY A 24 -23.75 -16.54 -16.89
C GLY A 24 -22.94 -17.56 -16.13
N THR A 25 -21.83 -18.02 -16.70
CA THR A 25 -20.83 -18.78 -15.96
C THR A 25 -20.33 -17.90 -14.82
N ALA A 26 -20.83 -18.15 -13.62
CA ALA A 26 -20.28 -17.56 -12.41
C ALA A 26 -18.84 -18.05 -12.28
N VAL A 27 -17.87 -17.18 -12.58
CA VAL A 27 -16.47 -17.42 -12.23
C VAL A 27 -16.43 -17.48 -10.71
N ALA A 28 -16.16 -18.66 -10.15
CA ALA A 28 -15.97 -18.81 -8.72
C ALA A 28 -14.78 -17.92 -8.30
N ARG A 29 -15.04 -16.89 -7.48
CA ARG A 29 -13.97 -16.17 -6.77
C ARG A 29 -13.21 -17.23 -5.96
N LYS A 30 -11.97 -17.53 -6.35
CA LYS A 30 -11.08 -18.41 -5.58
C LYS A 30 -10.95 -17.81 -4.18
N GLY A 31 -11.16 -18.63 -3.16
CA GLY A 31 -11.07 -18.18 -1.78
C GLY A 31 -9.66 -17.68 -1.45
N SER A 32 -9.56 -16.58 -0.71
CA SER A 32 -8.31 -16.11 -0.14
C SER A 32 -7.63 -17.22 0.66
N PRO A 33 -6.29 -17.37 0.60
CA PRO A 33 -5.60 -18.32 1.45
C PRO A 33 -5.90 -18.00 2.92
N PRO A 34 -6.03 -19.02 3.79
CA PRO A 34 -6.28 -18.78 5.20
C PRO A 34 -5.05 -18.10 5.83
N LEU A 35 -5.22 -16.86 6.27
CA LEU A 35 -4.29 -16.17 7.16
C LEU A 35 -4.89 -16.11 8.57
N PRO A 36 -4.07 -16.27 9.62
CA PRO A 36 -4.52 -16.01 10.98
C PRO A 36 -4.89 -14.53 11.14
N ALA A 37 -5.84 -14.23 12.04
CA ALA A 37 -6.16 -12.86 12.39
C ALA A 37 -4.96 -12.18 13.10
N PRO A 38 -4.78 -10.86 12.96
CA PRO A 38 -3.73 -10.13 13.67
C PRO A 38 -3.83 -10.31 15.19
N SER A 39 -2.76 -10.80 15.82
CA SER A 39 -2.69 -11.01 17.27
C SER A 39 -1.65 -10.12 17.92
N ALA A 40 -1.89 -9.67 19.16
CA ALA A 40 -0.92 -8.86 19.89
C ALA A 40 0.35 -9.66 20.19
N ARG A 41 1.51 -9.07 19.89
CA ARG A 41 2.83 -9.65 20.16
C ARG A 41 3.42 -9.10 21.45
N CYS A 42 3.49 -7.78 21.59
CA CYS A 42 3.91 -7.08 22.78
C CYS A 42 3.39 -5.62 22.75
N HIS A 43 3.54 -4.89 23.85
CA HIS A 43 3.10 -3.49 23.97
C HIS A 43 4.29 -2.54 23.96
N VAL A 44 4.25 -1.53 23.10
CA VAL A 44 5.21 -0.42 23.15
C VAL A 44 4.75 0.55 24.24
N THR A 45 5.44 0.54 25.38
CA THR A 45 5.11 1.38 26.55
C THR A 45 6.03 2.59 26.70
N ASP A 46 7.07 2.70 25.88
CA ASP A 46 7.96 3.86 25.89
C ASP A 46 7.24 5.07 25.29
N GLU A 47 7.03 6.12 26.08
CA GLU A 47 6.29 7.32 25.65
C GLU A 47 6.96 8.06 24.49
N ARG A 48 8.27 7.85 24.30
CA ARG A 48 9.02 8.41 23.16
C ARG A 48 8.61 7.81 21.82
N LEU A 49 7.83 6.72 21.82
CA LEU A 49 7.27 6.03 20.67
C LEU A 49 5.74 6.16 20.62
N SER A 50 5.17 7.19 21.27
CA SER A 50 3.72 7.44 21.23
C SER A 50 3.21 7.78 19.82
N GLU A 51 4.07 8.37 18.99
CA GLU A 51 3.86 8.73 17.58
C GLU A 51 4.67 7.78 16.66
N LEU A 52 4.71 6.48 16.96
CA LEU A 52 5.40 5.49 16.12
C LEU A 52 4.79 5.48 14.72
N SER A 53 5.61 5.80 13.71
CA SER A 53 5.17 5.98 12.33
C SER A 53 5.73 4.92 11.38
N GLY A 54 7.01 4.56 11.50
CA GLY A 54 7.66 3.54 10.67
C GLY A 54 8.23 2.36 11.46
N LEU A 55 8.36 1.20 10.81
CA LEU A 55 8.88 -0.03 11.41
C LEU A 55 9.69 -0.86 10.40
N ALA A 56 10.80 -1.44 10.83
CA ALA A 56 11.48 -2.53 10.11
C ALA A 56 11.96 -3.62 11.09
N ALA A 57 12.30 -4.80 10.59
CA ALA A 57 12.75 -5.91 11.43
C ALA A 57 13.91 -6.70 10.81
N GLU A 58 14.89 -7.06 11.64
CA GLU A 58 16.02 -7.92 11.29
C GLU A 58 16.47 -8.74 12.49
N GLY A 59 16.50 -10.06 12.33
CA GLY A 59 16.94 -10.98 13.40
C GLY A 59 16.21 -10.71 14.71
N GLU A 60 16.96 -10.34 15.76
CA GLU A 60 16.44 -10.03 17.10
C GLU A 60 16.23 -8.51 17.33
N SER A 61 16.01 -7.75 16.26
CA SER A 61 15.85 -6.29 16.32
C SER A 61 14.64 -5.85 15.54
N TRP A 62 13.80 -5.03 16.16
CA TRP A 62 12.90 -4.15 15.40
C TRP A 62 13.43 -2.73 15.46
N TYR A 63 13.29 -2.01 14.37
CA TYR A 63 13.70 -0.61 14.22
C TYR A 63 12.44 0.22 14.07
N ALA A 64 12.28 1.25 14.87
CA ALA A 64 11.13 2.13 14.83
C ALA A 64 11.57 3.60 14.72
N VAL A 65 10.80 4.37 13.96
CA VAL A 65 10.87 5.84 13.93
C VAL A 65 9.54 6.41 14.40
N THR A 66 9.60 7.65 14.85
CA THR A 66 8.41 8.44 15.17
C THR A 66 8.24 9.56 14.16
N ASP A 67 7.01 10.03 14.04
CA ASP A 67 6.69 11.25 13.30
C ASP A 67 7.46 12.46 13.89
N GLY A 68 7.98 13.33 13.01
CA GLY A 68 8.74 14.52 13.37
C GLY A 68 10.07 14.30 14.11
N GLY A 69 10.38 15.23 15.01
CA GLY A 69 11.59 15.26 15.83
C GLY A 69 12.53 16.43 15.51
N SER A 70 13.60 16.57 16.30
CA SER A 70 14.64 17.61 16.09
C SER A 70 16.05 17.03 15.91
N VAL A 71 16.12 15.69 15.87
CA VAL A 71 17.32 14.88 15.71
C VAL A 71 16.86 13.57 15.09
N LEU A 72 17.55 13.09 14.06
CA LEU A 72 17.27 11.81 13.41
C LEU A 72 17.54 10.67 14.39
N LYS A 73 16.49 9.91 14.75
CA LYS A 73 16.56 8.82 15.71
C LYS A 73 15.91 7.56 15.17
N VAL A 74 16.53 6.43 15.43
CA VAL A 74 15.92 5.10 15.29
C VAL A 74 15.95 4.41 16.65
N TYR A 75 14.78 4.01 17.13
CA TYR A 75 14.66 3.18 18.32
C TYR A 75 14.83 1.73 17.93
N VAL A 76 15.69 1.01 18.65
CA VAL A 76 15.85 -0.43 18.49
C VAL A 76 15.05 -1.11 19.59
N LEU A 77 14.09 -1.94 19.21
CA LEU A 77 13.19 -2.66 20.11
C LEU A 77 13.57 -4.14 20.21
N ASP A 78 13.30 -4.71 21.38
CA ASP A 78 13.31 -6.16 21.63
C ASP A 78 11.99 -6.79 21.11
N PRO A 79 12.02 -7.72 20.14
CA PRO A 79 10.83 -8.38 19.59
C PRO A 79 9.99 -9.20 20.59
N GLY A 80 10.58 -9.59 21.72
CA GLY A 80 9.94 -10.38 22.76
C GLY A 80 9.05 -9.56 23.69
N ASN A 81 9.37 -8.29 23.90
CA ASN A 81 8.68 -7.44 24.88
C ASN A 81 8.45 -5.98 24.44
N CYS A 82 8.85 -5.59 23.23
CA CYS A 82 8.72 -4.24 22.67
C CYS A 82 9.48 -3.14 23.43
N SER A 83 10.39 -3.49 24.34
CA SER A 83 11.19 -2.48 25.07
C SER A 83 12.29 -1.91 24.20
N VAL A 84 12.61 -0.63 24.41
CA VAL A 84 13.74 0.03 23.74
C VAL A 84 15.04 -0.47 24.35
N ARG A 85 15.87 -1.14 23.55
CA ARG A 85 17.18 -1.66 23.96
C ARG A 85 18.34 -0.74 23.53
N ASP A 86 18.14 0.05 22.49
CA ASP A 86 19.12 1.00 21.97
C ASP A 86 18.42 2.15 21.23
N VAL A 87 19.11 3.27 21.06
CA VAL A 87 18.67 4.41 20.26
C VAL A 87 19.83 4.88 19.40
N ARG A 88 19.71 4.68 18.08
CA ARG A 88 20.67 5.21 17.11
C ARG A 88 20.31 6.63 16.78
N THR A 89 21.32 7.51 16.77
CA THR A 89 21.10 8.93 16.52
C THR A 89 22.12 9.47 15.54
N ALA A 90 21.70 10.33 14.63
CA ALA A 90 22.60 11.12 13.80
C ALA A 90 22.33 12.61 14.03
N GLY A 91 23.37 13.45 13.95
CA GLY A 91 23.28 14.90 14.13
C GLY A 91 22.61 15.64 12.96
N ILE A 92 21.52 15.09 12.45
CA ILE A 92 20.68 15.66 11.39
C ILE A 92 19.36 16.04 12.05
N ASP A 93 18.86 17.24 11.76
CA ASP A 93 17.54 17.73 12.17
C ASP A 93 16.55 17.43 11.03
N PRO A 94 15.74 16.34 11.10
CA PRO A 94 14.75 16.04 10.08
C PRO A 94 13.54 16.95 10.23
N TYR A 95 12.73 17.06 9.18
CA TYR A 95 11.49 17.83 9.27
C TYR A 95 10.32 16.97 9.78
N ASP A 96 10.05 15.83 9.14
CA ASP A 96 8.88 14.96 9.40
C ASP A 96 9.15 13.54 8.86
N VAL A 97 9.71 12.66 9.71
CA VAL A 97 10.04 11.27 9.31
C VAL A 97 8.80 10.39 9.47
N GLU A 98 8.34 9.81 8.36
CA GLU A 98 7.03 9.16 8.32
C GLU A 98 7.15 7.62 8.27
N ASP A 99 8.17 7.10 7.60
CA ASP A 99 8.35 5.65 7.44
C ASP A 99 9.84 5.26 7.38
N LEU A 100 10.13 3.96 7.53
CA LEU A 100 11.48 3.43 7.35
C LEU A 100 11.51 2.08 6.64
N ALA A 101 12.57 1.83 5.88
CA ALA A 101 12.85 0.56 5.24
C ALA A 101 14.26 0.06 5.59
N LEU A 102 14.41 -1.25 5.70
CA LEU A 102 15.71 -1.90 5.88
C LEU A 102 16.22 -2.37 4.52
N ALA A 103 17.42 -1.92 4.14
CA ALA A 103 18.11 -2.40 2.96
C ALA A 103 18.83 -3.73 3.22
N ALA A 104 19.08 -4.51 2.16
CA ALA A 104 19.75 -5.81 2.26
C ALA A 104 21.18 -5.75 2.83
N ASN A 105 21.81 -4.57 2.80
CA ASN A 105 23.13 -4.34 3.39
C ASN A 105 23.07 -3.94 4.89
N GLY A 106 21.87 -3.89 5.50
CA GLY A 106 21.66 -3.50 6.89
C GLY A 106 21.50 -1.99 7.12
N ASP A 107 21.52 -1.18 6.06
CA ASP A 107 21.27 0.26 6.18
C ASP A 107 19.77 0.54 6.36
N LEU A 108 19.44 1.52 7.19
CA LEU A 108 18.08 1.98 7.41
C LEU A 108 17.83 3.22 6.57
N TRP A 109 16.81 3.15 5.73
CA TRP A 109 16.31 4.26 4.92
C TRP A 109 15.11 4.87 5.61
N LEU A 110 15.20 6.15 5.98
CA LEU A 110 14.13 6.89 6.67
C LEU A 110 13.57 7.93 5.71
N ALA A 111 12.24 7.97 5.59
CA ALA A 111 11.53 8.89 4.72
C ALA A 111 11.12 10.16 5.47
N ASP A 112 11.90 11.23 5.32
CA ASP A 112 11.54 12.58 5.78
C ASP A 112 10.67 13.26 4.72
N THR A 113 9.42 12.83 4.66
CA THR A 113 8.48 13.10 3.56
C THR A 113 7.14 13.67 4.02
N GLY A 114 6.93 13.82 5.34
CA GLY A 114 5.71 14.41 5.90
C GLY A 114 5.54 15.88 5.52
N ASP A 115 4.35 16.23 5.07
CA ASP A 115 3.99 17.60 4.67
C ASP A 115 2.48 17.83 4.73
N ASN A 116 1.88 17.65 5.91
CA ASN A 116 0.45 17.88 6.14
C ASN A 116 -0.07 19.25 5.63
N SER A 117 0.82 20.24 5.47
CA SER A 117 0.48 21.58 4.95
C SER A 117 0.70 21.79 3.46
N LEU A 118 1.34 20.84 2.76
CA LEU A 118 1.71 20.90 1.34
C LEU A 118 2.53 22.17 1.01
N ARG A 119 3.57 22.45 1.80
CA ARG A 119 4.42 23.65 1.66
C ARG A 119 5.91 23.34 1.47
N ARG A 120 6.35 22.10 1.63
CA ARG A 120 7.76 21.73 1.50
C ARG A 120 8.16 21.72 0.04
N GLU A 121 9.10 22.59 -0.32
CA GLU A 121 9.72 22.59 -1.66
C GLU A 121 10.59 21.34 -1.89
N THR A 122 11.14 20.77 -0.81
CA THR A 122 11.97 19.56 -0.84
C THR A 122 11.60 18.60 0.29
N VAL A 123 11.68 17.31 -0.01
CA VAL A 123 11.64 16.20 0.98
C VAL A 123 13.00 15.51 1.02
N ALA A 124 13.17 14.51 1.86
CA ALA A 124 14.45 13.81 1.98
C ALA A 124 14.32 12.31 2.25
N LEU A 125 15.37 11.59 1.86
CA LEU A 125 15.67 10.25 2.36
C LEU A 125 16.95 10.34 3.20
N HIS A 126 16.93 9.75 4.39
CA HIS A 126 18.12 9.57 5.22
C HIS A 126 18.54 8.11 5.18
N VAL A 127 19.81 7.85 4.88
CA VAL A 127 20.37 6.49 4.92
C VAL A 127 21.30 6.39 6.12
N MET A 128 20.84 5.71 7.17
CA MET A 128 21.57 5.47 8.40
C MET A 128 22.23 4.10 8.35
N SER A 129 23.56 4.08 8.42
CA SER A 129 24.32 2.84 8.48
C SER A 129 24.17 2.15 9.84
N ALA A 130 24.47 0.85 9.88
CA ALA A 130 24.54 0.11 11.14
C ALA A 130 25.52 0.73 12.17
N GLY A 131 26.54 1.47 11.69
CA GLY A 131 27.51 2.19 12.52
C GLY A 131 27.01 3.55 13.05
N GLY A 132 25.78 3.95 12.72
CA GLY A 132 25.13 5.17 13.23
C GLY A 132 25.44 6.45 12.46
N SER A 133 26.30 6.40 11.43
CA SER A 133 26.43 7.52 10.48
C SER A 133 25.19 7.60 9.60
N ALA A 134 24.75 8.80 9.24
CA ALA A 134 23.62 8.99 8.33
C ALA A 134 23.99 9.94 7.19
N THR A 135 23.49 9.62 6.00
CA THR A 135 23.60 10.45 4.79
C THR A 135 22.24 11.02 4.44
N LEU A 136 22.20 12.32 4.12
CA LEU A 136 20.99 13.03 3.70
C LEU A 136 20.96 13.15 2.17
N TYR A 137 19.86 12.71 1.55
CA TYR A 137 19.57 12.93 0.14
C TYR A 137 18.32 13.78 -0.02
N ARG A 138 18.45 14.93 -0.69
CA ARG A 138 17.34 15.86 -0.92
C ARG A 138 16.61 15.52 -2.21
N LEU A 139 15.29 15.63 -2.18
CA LEU A 139 14.38 15.27 -3.25
C LEU A 139 13.39 16.40 -3.56
N THR A 140 12.97 16.53 -4.82
CA THR A 140 11.90 17.44 -5.24
C THR A 140 10.80 16.71 -5.99
N TRP A 141 9.55 17.05 -5.68
CA TRP A 141 8.40 16.56 -6.42
C TRP A 141 8.32 17.16 -7.84
N PRO A 142 7.89 16.40 -8.85
CA PRO A 142 7.76 16.90 -10.22
C PRO A 142 6.50 17.76 -10.43
N ASP A 143 5.50 17.64 -9.56
CA ASP A 143 4.15 18.17 -9.72
C ASP A 143 3.63 18.94 -8.49
N GLY A 144 4.54 19.42 -7.64
CA GLY A 144 4.25 20.23 -6.45
C GLY A 144 4.35 19.44 -5.14
N PRO A 145 4.28 20.12 -3.97
CA PRO A 145 4.41 19.46 -2.67
C PRO A 145 3.35 18.40 -2.43
N HIS A 146 3.77 17.23 -1.95
CA HIS A 146 2.91 16.15 -1.48
C HIS A 146 3.24 15.78 -0.05
N ASN A 147 2.22 15.35 0.70
CA ASN A 147 2.40 14.60 1.94
C ASN A 147 2.59 13.12 1.59
N ALA A 148 3.66 12.48 2.05
CA ALA A 148 3.91 11.07 1.75
C ALA A 148 4.43 10.32 2.96
N GLU A 149 3.89 9.11 3.16
CA GLU A 149 4.01 8.42 4.45
C GLU A 149 4.29 6.93 4.33
N ALA A 150 4.65 6.48 3.12
CA ALA A 150 5.07 5.10 2.92
C ALA A 150 6.31 5.04 2.06
N LEU A 151 7.27 4.22 2.50
CA LEU A 151 8.50 3.93 1.81
C LEU A 151 8.57 2.45 1.45
N ILE A 152 8.75 2.17 0.16
CA ILE A 152 9.07 0.82 -0.32
C ILE A 152 10.52 0.81 -0.79
N LEU A 153 11.28 -0.17 -0.31
CA LEU A 153 12.61 -0.49 -0.80
C LEU A 153 12.64 -1.93 -1.30
N GLY A 154 12.62 -2.11 -2.61
CA GLY A 154 12.71 -3.43 -3.24
C GLY A 154 14.14 -3.99 -3.23
N PRO A 155 14.32 -5.24 -3.68
CA PRO A 155 15.64 -5.89 -3.73
C PRO A 155 16.65 -5.18 -4.65
N GLU A 156 16.17 -4.38 -5.61
CA GLU A 156 17.01 -3.56 -6.49
C GLU A 156 17.59 -2.31 -5.80
N GLY A 157 17.15 -1.99 -4.58
CA GLY A 157 17.64 -0.83 -3.82
C GLY A 157 17.11 0.52 -4.31
N VAL A 158 16.10 0.53 -5.18
CA VAL A 158 15.43 1.77 -5.64
C VAL A 158 14.27 2.11 -4.70
N PRO A 159 14.30 3.27 -4.01
CA PRO A 159 13.23 3.67 -3.12
C PRO A 159 12.02 4.15 -3.91
N HIS A 160 10.83 3.74 -3.46
CA HIS A 160 9.55 4.23 -3.94
C HIS A 160 8.78 4.87 -2.79
N ILE A 161 8.32 6.10 -3.01
CA ILE A 161 7.59 6.90 -2.02
C ILE A 161 6.11 6.95 -2.44
N ILE A 162 5.20 6.65 -1.51
CA ILE A 162 3.76 6.64 -1.74
C ILE A 162 3.09 7.79 -0.99
N THR A 163 2.30 8.61 -1.70
CA THR A 163 1.64 9.79 -1.11
C THR A 163 0.40 9.43 -0.28
N LYS A 164 0.08 10.26 0.70
CA LYS A 164 -1.06 10.12 1.60
C LYS A 164 -2.26 10.90 1.07
N GLU A 165 -3.05 10.26 0.22
CA GLU A 165 -4.18 10.91 -0.47
C GLU A 165 -5.54 10.49 0.12
N PRO A 166 -6.23 11.37 0.88
CA PRO A 166 -7.58 11.07 1.36
C PRO A 166 -8.64 11.13 0.26
N PHE A 167 -8.35 11.78 -0.87
CA PHE A 167 -9.32 12.05 -1.94
C PHE A 167 -8.75 11.71 -3.32
N GLY A 168 -8.39 10.45 -3.51
CA GLY A 168 -7.89 9.97 -4.80
C GLY A 168 -6.96 8.78 -4.63
N PRO A 169 -6.42 8.26 -5.74
CA PRO A 169 -5.36 7.28 -5.67
C PRO A 169 -4.08 7.93 -5.16
N ALA A 170 -3.35 7.21 -4.29
CA ALA A 170 -2.02 7.62 -3.85
C ALA A 170 -1.06 7.63 -5.04
N GLY A 171 -0.19 8.64 -5.14
CA GLY A 171 0.86 8.66 -6.15
C GLY A 171 2.06 7.82 -5.73
N ILE A 172 2.72 7.17 -6.68
CA ILE A 172 3.96 6.41 -6.47
C ILE A 172 5.09 7.13 -7.20
N TYR A 173 6.15 7.46 -6.48
CA TYR A 173 7.28 8.23 -7.00
C TYR A 173 8.61 7.55 -6.68
N ARG A 174 9.62 7.77 -7.51
CA ARG A 174 11.00 7.34 -7.26
C ARG A 174 11.99 8.42 -7.71
N PRO A 175 13.26 8.38 -7.26
CA PRO A 175 14.30 9.25 -7.80
C PRO A 175 14.46 9.07 -9.31
N ALA A 176 14.45 10.17 -10.07
CA ALA A 176 14.63 10.15 -11.52
C ALA A 176 16.11 9.98 -11.96
N ALA A 177 17.03 10.00 -11.00
CA ALA A 177 18.46 9.78 -11.17
C ALA A 177 19.05 9.18 -9.90
N GLU A 178 20.32 8.78 -9.97
CA GLU A 178 21.07 8.33 -8.79
C GLU A 178 21.07 9.41 -7.69
N LEU A 179 20.85 8.98 -6.45
CA LEU A 179 20.84 9.87 -5.30
C LEU A 179 22.22 10.47 -5.08
N THR A 180 22.27 11.78 -4.84
CA THR A 180 23.50 12.52 -4.60
C THR A 180 23.35 13.47 -3.43
N THR A 181 24.45 13.70 -2.71
CA THR A 181 24.52 14.70 -1.63
C THR A 181 24.90 16.09 -2.15
N ALA A 182 25.32 16.19 -3.42
CA ALA A 182 25.80 17.44 -4.01
C ALA A 182 24.66 18.36 -4.51
N SER A 183 23.48 17.79 -4.78
CA SER A 183 22.32 18.52 -5.31
C SER A 183 21.01 17.84 -4.90
N THR A 184 19.89 18.52 -5.17
CA THR A 184 18.56 17.92 -5.00
C THR A 184 18.23 17.05 -6.20
N THR A 185 17.79 15.82 -5.96
CA THR A 185 17.44 14.84 -7.00
C THR A 185 15.95 14.93 -7.31
N PRO A 186 15.53 15.21 -8.55
CA PRO A 186 14.12 15.19 -8.91
C PRO A 186 13.51 13.80 -8.72
N LEU A 187 12.28 13.76 -8.24
CA LEU A 187 11.43 12.57 -8.30
C LEU A 187 10.71 12.52 -9.65
N GLU A 188 10.38 11.32 -10.08
CA GLU A 188 9.43 11.07 -11.16
C GLU A 188 8.24 10.26 -10.64
N LYS A 189 7.05 10.56 -11.17
CA LYS A 189 5.84 9.79 -10.89
C LYS A 189 5.82 8.55 -11.77
N VAL A 190 5.82 7.37 -11.14
CA VAL A 190 5.91 6.08 -11.83
C VAL A 190 4.61 5.27 -11.76
N GLY A 191 3.66 5.71 -10.95
CA GLY A 191 2.36 5.07 -10.89
C GLY A 191 1.41 5.73 -9.92
N SER A 192 0.29 5.04 -9.69
CA SER A 192 -0.68 5.38 -8.67
C SER A 192 -1.27 4.12 -8.06
N LEU A 193 -1.57 4.16 -6.77
CA LEU A 193 -2.18 3.09 -6.01
C LEU A 193 -3.61 3.48 -5.64
N ALA A 194 -4.59 2.70 -6.09
CA ALA A 194 -5.97 2.82 -5.69
C ALA A 194 -6.36 1.56 -4.89
N VAL A 195 -6.89 1.75 -3.69
CA VAL A 195 -7.44 0.66 -2.88
C VAL A 195 -8.94 0.86 -2.70
N GLU A 196 -9.69 -0.24 -2.61
CA GLU A 196 -11.13 -0.19 -2.42
C GLU A 196 -11.49 0.23 -0.99
N ALA A 197 -12.45 1.14 -0.86
CA ALA A 197 -12.97 1.53 0.43
C ALA A 197 -13.62 0.35 1.17
N THR A 198 -13.33 0.21 2.45
CA THR A 198 -13.82 -0.87 3.32
C THR A 198 -14.71 -0.32 4.43
N ARG A 199 -15.23 -1.23 5.27
CA ARG A 199 -15.92 -0.88 6.52
C ARG A 199 -15.09 -1.29 7.75
N THR A 200 -13.81 -1.58 7.56
CA THR A 200 -12.91 -1.91 8.67
C THR A 200 -12.80 -0.67 9.58
N PRO A 201 -13.14 -0.77 10.87
CA PRO A 201 -13.20 0.40 11.74
C PRO A 201 -11.80 0.86 12.16
N GLY A 202 -11.62 2.17 12.32
CA GLY A 202 -10.40 2.76 12.87
C GLY A 202 -9.92 3.96 12.08
N GLY A 203 -8.73 4.42 12.45
CA GLY A 203 -8.13 5.63 11.91
C GLY A 203 -8.75 6.92 12.43
N PRO A 204 -8.04 8.04 12.23
CA PRO A 204 -8.48 9.36 12.69
C PRO A 204 -9.54 9.99 11.77
N LEU A 205 -9.81 9.37 10.62
CA LEU A 205 -10.68 9.90 9.58
C LEU A 205 -12.10 9.31 9.66
N PRO A 206 -13.15 10.12 9.40
CA PRO A 206 -14.53 9.66 9.48
C PRO A 206 -14.90 8.74 8.31
N GLY A 207 -15.88 7.86 8.57
CA GLY A 207 -16.47 7.00 7.55
C GLY A 207 -15.48 6.00 7.00
N THR A 208 -15.43 5.86 5.67
CA THR A 208 -14.56 4.90 4.99
C THR A 208 -13.23 5.51 4.55
N LEU A 209 -12.97 6.79 4.81
CA LEU A 209 -11.74 7.45 4.36
C LEU A 209 -10.50 6.80 4.98
N GLY A 210 -10.56 6.38 6.25
CA GLY A 210 -9.45 5.68 6.90
C GLY A 210 -8.98 4.43 6.16
N SER A 211 -9.88 3.75 5.44
CA SER A 211 -9.56 2.50 4.73
C SER A 211 -8.87 2.68 3.38
N VAL A 212 -8.70 3.92 2.91
CA VAL A 212 -8.07 4.22 1.61
C VAL A 212 -6.82 5.07 1.72
N VAL A 213 -6.55 5.66 2.89
CA VAL A 213 -5.40 6.54 3.09
C VAL A 213 -4.20 5.72 3.50
N VAL A 214 -3.14 5.75 2.68
CA VAL A 214 -1.88 5.05 2.90
C VAL A 214 -1.07 5.68 4.04
N THR A 215 -0.46 4.86 4.88
CA THR A 215 0.29 5.29 6.07
C THR A 215 1.63 4.58 6.28
N GLY A 216 1.92 3.54 5.51
CA GLY A 216 3.16 2.79 5.66
C GLY A 216 3.26 1.65 4.64
N ALA A 217 4.47 1.16 4.39
CA ALA A 217 4.68 0.02 3.51
C ALA A 217 5.90 -0.81 3.94
N ALA A 218 5.97 -2.05 3.44
CA ALA A 218 7.12 -2.92 3.68
C ALA A 218 7.28 -3.93 2.55
N VAL A 219 8.50 -4.43 2.37
CA VAL A 219 8.83 -5.55 1.47
C VAL A 219 9.33 -6.72 2.30
N SER A 220 8.94 -7.94 1.94
CA SER A 220 9.46 -9.14 2.60
C SER A 220 10.97 -9.28 2.39
N HIS A 221 11.66 -9.92 3.34
CA HIS A 221 13.11 -10.14 3.27
C HIS A 221 13.54 -10.87 1.99
N ASP A 222 12.69 -11.75 1.44
CA ASP A 222 12.95 -12.45 0.18
C ASP A 222 12.57 -11.64 -1.07
N GLY A 223 12.05 -10.41 -0.90
CA GLY A 223 11.63 -9.52 -1.99
C GLY A 223 10.33 -9.92 -2.68
N THR A 224 9.65 -10.99 -2.24
CA THR A 224 8.54 -11.60 -2.98
C THR A 224 7.15 -11.10 -2.61
N VAL A 225 7.03 -10.25 -1.59
CA VAL A 225 5.76 -9.68 -1.14
C VAL A 225 5.95 -8.21 -0.83
N VAL A 226 5.06 -7.38 -1.37
CA VAL A 226 4.93 -5.97 -1.00
C VAL A 226 3.68 -5.83 -0.14
N ALA A 227 3.80 -5.16 1.00
CA ALA A 227 2.66 -4.84 1.86
C ALA A 227 2.48 -3.32 1.89
N VAL A 228 1.25 -2.85 1.69
CA VAL A 228 0.88 -1.44 1.86
C VAL A 228 -0.18 -1.36 2.94
N ARG A 229 0.01 -0.43 3.87
CA ARG A 229 -0.93 -0.13 4.93
C ARG A 229 -1.78 1.06 4.60
N THR A 230 -3.05 0.95 4.94
CA THR A 230 -3.92 2.10 5.23
C THR A 230 -4.21 2.15 6.73
N TYR A 231 -4.84 3.22 7.23
CA TYR A 231 -5.16 3.30 8.66
C TYR A 231 -5.85 2.05 9.23
N THR A 232 -6.65 1.34 8.42
CA THR A 232 -7.49 0.22 8.89
C THR A 232 -7.20 -1.13 8.26
N ASP A 233 -6.48 -1.20 7.15
CA ASP A 233 -6.28 -2.44 6.40
C ASP A 233 -4.82 -2.56 5.91
N ALA A 234 -4.31 -3.79 5.83
CA ALA A 234 -3.09 -4.13 5.11
C ALA A 234 -3.42 -4.81 3.77
N TYR A 235 -2.76 -4.38 2.69
CA TYR A 235 -2.90 -4.91 1.35
C TYR A 235 -1.61 -5.59 0.92
N LEU A 236 -1.69 -6.88 0.59
CA LEU A 236 -0.55 -7.72 0.28
C LEU A 236 -0.50 -8.02 -1.21
N TYR A 237 0.59 -7.68 -1.87
CA TYR A 237 0.81 -7.87 -3.29
C TYR A 237 1.87 -8.94 -3.52
N SER A 238 1.61 -9.85 -4.45
CA SER A 238 2.60 -10.86 -4.84
C SER A 238 3.61 -10.25 -5.81
N ALA A 239 4.90 -10.36 -5.51
CA ALA A 239 6.00 -9.82 -6.29
C ALA A 239 7.07 -10.89 -6.56
N PRO A 240 6.75 -12.06 -7.18
CA PRO A 240 7.68 -13.19 -7.27
C PRO A 240 9.00 -12.86 -7.99
N GLY A 241 9.00 -11.86 -8.86
CA GLY A 241 10.20 -11.34 -9.54
C GLY A 241 10.90 -10.16 -8.85
N GLY A 242 10.39 -9.70 -7.70
CA GLY A 242 10.90 -8.51 -7.00
C GLY A 242 10.50 -7.17 -7.62
N ASP A 243 9.70 -7.17 -8.69
CA ASP A 243 9.19 -5.95 -9.32
C ASP A 243 8.04 -5.36 -8.50
N VAL A 244 8.38 -4.37 -7.68
CA VAL A 244 7.46 -3.65 -6.81
C VAL A 244 6.36 -2.94 -7.61
N LEU A 245 6.71 -2.29 -8.72
CA LEU A 245 5.75 -1.48 -9.46
C LEU A 245 4.72 -2.36 -10.17
N ALA A 246 5.18 -3.46 -10.77
CA ALA A 246 4.28 -4.45 -11.34
C ALA A 246 3.37 -5.05 -10.26
N ALA A 247 3.92 -5.43 -9.11
CA ALA A 247 3.14 -6.02 -8.02
C ALA A 247 2.01 -5.10 -7.54
N LEU A 248 2.26 -3.79 -7.42
CA LEU A 248 1.26 -2.81 -6.99
C LEU A 248 0.12 -2.57 -8.00
N GLN A 249 0.20 -3.14 -9.21
CA GLN A 249 -0.89 -3.14 -10.20
C GLN A 249 -1.76 -4.41 -10.11
N GLU A 250 -1.33 -5.41 -9.36
CA GLU A 250 -2.05 -6.68 -9.21
C GLU A 250 -3.13 -6.62 -8.12
N GLU A 251 -4.06 -7.58 -8.14
CA GLU A 251 -5.10 -7.71 -7.11
C GLU A 251 -4.48 -8.09 -5.75
N PRO A 252 -4.62 -7.26 -4.70
CA PRO A 252 -4.04 -7.56 -3.40
C PRO A 252 -4.86 -8.60 -2.64
N LEU A 253 -4.19 -9.32 -1.74
CA LEU A 253 -4.86 -9.95 -0.60
C LEU A 253 -5.03 -8.92 0.52
N ARG A 254 -6.27 -8.56 0.83
CA ARG A 254 -6.59 -7.65 1.94
C ARG A 254 -6.66 -8.38 3.29
N VAL A 255 -5.99 -7.83 4.30
CA VAL A 255 -6.09 -8.23 5.70
C VAL A 255 -6.64 -7.07 6.53
N PRO A 256 -7.83 -7.20 7.14
CA PRO A 256 -8.37 -6.16 8.02
C PRO A 256 -7.52 -6.09 9.29
N LEU A 257 -7.11 -4.88 9.66
CA LEU A 257 -6.38 -4.63 10.89
C LEU A 257 -7.36 -4.26 12.02
N PRO A 258 -6.96 -4.41 13.29
CA PRO A 258 -7.85 -4.12 14.40
C PRO A 258 -8.19 -2.64 14.52
N HIS A 259 -9.25 -2.35 15.28
CA HIS A 259 -9.77 -0.99 15.48
C HIS A 259 -8.78 -0.10 16.26
N GLU A 260 -7.82 0.44 15.53
CA GLU A 260 -6.74 1.29 16.00
C GLU A 260 -7.12 2.76 15.78
N PRO A 261 -6.75 3.66 16.71
CA PRO A 261 -7.07 5.07 16.57
C PRO A 261 -6.33 5.69 15.37
N GLN A 262 -5.11 5.22 15.11
CA GLN A 262 -4.20 5.76 14.11
C GLN A 262 -3.13 4.71 13.81
N GLY A 263 -3.39 3.90 12.80
CA GLY A 263 -2.51 2.80 12.40
C GLY A 263 -1.51 3.25 11.35
N GLU A 264 -0.22 3.02 11.56
CA GLU A 264 0.84 3.69 10.78
C GLU A 264 1.79 2.69 10.10
N ALA A 265 2.46 1.83 10.87
CA ALA A 265 3.60 1.07 10.35
C ALA A 265 3.29 -0.38 9.96
N LEU A 266 4.09 -0.91 9.02
CA LEU A 266 4.26 -2.34 8.75
C LEU A 266 5.74 -2.73 8.72
N ALA A 267 6.06 -3.97 9.07
CA ALA A 267 7.38 -4.56 8.82
C ALA A 267 7.25 -6.06 8.52
N PHE A 268 8.25 -6.63 7.85
CA PHE A 268 8.38 -8.08 7.72
C PHE A 268 9.50 -8.60 8.62
N GLU A 269 9.20 -9.63 9.41
CA GLU A 269 10.22 -10.43 10.06
C GLU A 269 10.85 -11.42 9.06
N PRO A 270 12.07 -11.92 9.32
CA PRO A 270 12.76 -12.84 8.40
C PRO A 270 12.01 -14.14 8.11
N ASP A 271 11.12 -14.58 9.00
CA ASP A 271 10.29 -15.78 8.82
C ASP A 271 9.05 -15.55 7.93
N GLY A 272 8.85 -14.32 7.46
CA GLY A 272 7.71 -13.94 6.62
C GLY A 272 6.45 -13.55 7.41
N THR A 273 6.56 -13.35 8.73
CA THR A 273 5.53 -12.71 9.56
C THR A 273 5.45 -11.22 9.27
N ILE A 274 4.24 -10.68 9.20
CA ILE A 274 4.01 -9.23 9.19
C ILE A 274 3.83 -8.71 10.60
N LEU A 275 4.49 -7.60 10.90
CA LEU A 275 4.25 -6.75 12.05
C LEU A 275 3.42 -5.54 11.64
N SER A 276 2.53 -5.10 12.51
CA SER A 276 1.68 -3.92 12.36
C SER A 276 1.72 -3.10 13.64
N ALA A 277 2.00 -1.81 13.53
CA ALA A 277 2.03 -0.89 14.67
C ALA A 277 1.10 0.32 14.47
N SER A 278 0.74 0.95 15.58
CA SER A 278 -0.20 2.06 15.64
C SER A 278 0.25 3.02 16.74
N GLU A 279 -0.01 4.31 16.53
CA GLU A 279 0.18 5.34 17.54
C GLU A 279 -0.70 5.13 18.78
N GLY A 280 -0.36 5.84 19.85
CA GLY A 280 -1.15 5.84 21.09
C GLY A 280 -0.95 4.57 21.92
N SER A 281 0.29 4.08 21.97
CA SER A 281 0.75 2.98 22.85
C SER A 281 -0.05 1.69 22.67
N ARG A 282 -0.32 1.33 21.41
CA ARG A 282 -1.03 0.09 21.03
C ARG A 282 -0.05 -1.09 21.01
N PRO A 283 -0.56 -2.33 21.14
CA PRO A 283 0.28 -3.49 20.93
C PRO A 283 0.77 -3.55 19.48
N VAL A 284 2.04 -3.90 19.28
CA VAL A 284 2.48 -4.40 17.97
C VAL A 284 1.75 -5.71 17.72
N ARG A 285 1.20 -5.85 16.51
CA ARG A 285 0.44 -7.04 16.10
C ARG A 285 1.25 -7.85 15.11
N ALA A 286 1.13 -9.16 15.20
CA ALA A 286 1.77 -10.10 14.30
C ALA A 286 0.74 -10.90 13.49
N ILE A 287 1.05 -11.13 12.22
CA ILE A 287 0.31 -11.99 11.29
C ILE A 287 1.32 -12.99 10.71
N PRO A 288 1.46 -14.20 11.29
CA PRO A 288 2.44 -15.16 10.83
C PRO A 288 2.02 -15.84 9.52
N GLY A 289 3.02 -16.34 8.79
CA GLY A 289 2.81 -17.14 7.57
C GLY A 289 2.39 -16.35 6.33
N VAL A 290 2.51 -15.02 6.35
CA VAL A 290 2.06 -14.15 5.24
C VAL A 290 2.78 -14.46 3.95
N VAL A 291 4.12 -14.52 3.96
CA VAL A 291 4.90 -14.79 2.73
C VAL A 291 4.49 -16.12 2.11
N GLN A 292 4.33 -17.18 2.92
CA GLN A 292 3.92 -18.49 2.42
C GLN A 292 2.50 -18.48 1.83
N ALA A 293 1.56 -17.76 2.45
CA ALA A 293 0.21 -17.60 1.93
C ALA A 293 0.23 -16.83 0.59
N MET A 294 1.04 -15.77 0.49
CA MET A 294 1.13 -14.95 -0.72
C MET A 294 1.77 -15.66 -1.90
N ARG A 295 2.76 -16.54 -1.69
CA ARG A 295 3.27 -17.41 -2.76
C ARG A 295 2.18 -18.33 -3.32
N THR A 296 1.33 -18.87 -2.45
CA THR A 296 0.20 -19.72 -2.86
C THR A 296 -0.87 -18.92 -3.60
N TYR A 297 -1.16 -17.71 -3.12
CA TYR A 297 -2.12 -16.80 -3.72
C TYR A 297 -1.68 -16.32 -5.12
N GLY A 298 -0.45 -15.84 -5.25
CA GLY A 298 0.12 -15.38 -6.53
C GLY A 298 0.10 -16.46 -7.60
N ALA A 299 0.58 -17.67 -7.27
CA ALA A 299 0.53 -18.81 -8.20
C ALA A 299 -0.90 -19.16 -8.66
N SER A 300 -1.91 -18.88 -7.82
CA SER A 300 -3.31 -19.12 -8.15
C SER A 300 -3.90 -18.07 -9.10
N ILE A 301 -3.38 -16.83 -9.07
CA ILE A 301 -3.72 -15.74 -9.98
C ILE A 301 -3.13 -16.04 -11.36
N ASP A 302 -1.83 -16.35 -11.42
CA ASP A 302 -1.12 -16.68 -12.68
C ASP A 302 -1.76 -17.84 -13.43
N SER A 303 -2.18 -18.88 -12.70
CA SER A 303 -2.87 -20.04 -13.28
C SER A 303 -4.27 -19.72 -13.81
N SER A 304 -4.87 -18.59 -13.40
CA SER A 304 -6.21 -18.17 -13.83
C SER A 304 -6.19 -17.21 -15.01
N THR A 305 -5.10 -16.46 -15.20
CA THR A 305 -4.89 -15.56 -16.34
C THR A 305 -4.29 -16.26 -17.56
N ALA A 306 -3.81 -17.50 -17.42
CA ALA A 306 -3.42 -18.34 -18.55
C ALA A 306 -4.64 -18.63 -19.46
N PRO A 307 -4.58 -18.35 -20.79
CA PRO A 307 -5.69 -18.60 -21.69
C PRO A 307 -6.01 -20.10 -21.70
N THR A 308 -7.27 -20.45 -21.43
CA THR A 308 -7.75 -21.83 -21.52
C THR A 308 -7.84 -22.24 -22.99
N GLY A 309 -6.70 -22.60 -23.57
CA GLY A 309 -6.62 -23.30 -24.84
C GLY A 309 -7.04 -24.75 -24.65
N THR A 310 -8.33 -25.05 -24.84
CA THR A 310 -8.78 -26.44 -25.03
C THR A 310 -8.57 -26.82 -26.50
N THR A 311 -7.68 -27.77 -26.78
CA THR A 311 -8.00 -29.04 -27.46
C THR A 311 -6.75 -29.90 -27.63
N SER A 312 -6.89 -31.15 -27.18
CA SER A 312 -6.14 -32.33 -27.59
C SER A 312 -5.86 -32.35 -29.10
N HIS A 313 -4.59 -32.50 -29.48
CA HIS A 313 -4.22 -33.29 -30.65
C HIS A 313 -2.92 -34.04 -30.41
N ALA A 314 -3.05 -35.37 -30.48
CA ALA A 314 -1.96 -36.32 -30.43
C ALA A 314 -1.02 -36.11 -31.61
N GLU A 315 0.26 -36.11 -31.31
CA GLU A 315 1.35 -35.99 -32.25
C GLU A 315 1.61 -37.36 -32.92
N ASN A 316 1.52 -37.43 -34.26
CA ASN A 316 2.38 -38.34 -35.02
C ASN A 316 2.50 -37.90 -36.51
N ARG A 317 3.70 -37.41 -36.87
CA ARG A 317 4.51 -37.54 -38.12
C ARG A 317 3.78 -37.38 -39.47
N ASP A 318 4.27 -36.68 -40.49
CA ASP A 318 5.64 -36.58 -41.02
C ASP A 318 5.71 -35.53 -42.17
N ASN A 319 6.94 -35.11 -42.52
CA ASN A 319 7.42 -34.49 -43.79
C ASN A 319 7.18 -32.99 -44.17
N THR A 320 8.31 -32.30 -44.30
CA THR A 320 8.66 -31.08 -45.07
C THR A 320 8.61 -31.32 -46.62
N PRO A 321 8.87 -30.35 -47.54
CA PRO A 321 9.08 -28.89 -47.41
C PRO A 321 8.42 -28.00 -48.52
N GLU A 322 8.70 -26.69 -48.43
CA GLU A 322 8.78 -25.64 -49.49
C GLU A 322 7.71 -24.54 -49.54
N GLY A 323 8.19 -23.29 -49.46
CA GLY A 323 7.90 -22.28 -50.49
C GLY A 323 7.00 -21.08 -50.16
N MET A 324 7.63 -19.91 -50.10
CA MET A 324 7.17 -18.63 -50.70
C MET A 324 6.26 -17.65 -49.90
N ARG A 325 6.90 -16.53 -49.48
CA ARG A 325 6.54 -15.08 -49.51
C ARG A 325 5.14 -14.56 -49.08
N SER A 326 5.16 -13.53 -48.22
CA SER A 326 4.45 -12.21 -48.29
C SER A 326 4.18 -11.71 -46.85
N ALA A 327 4.82 -10.66 -46.33
CA ALA A 327 4.49 -9.22 -46.42
C ALA A 327 3.16 -8.77 -45.76
N GLY A 328 3.26 -7.78 -44.86
CA GLY A 328 2.17 -7.02 -44.23
C GLY A 328 1.64 -7.65 -42.93
N ASP A 329 1.25 -6.94 -41.88
CA ASP A 329 1.05 -5.51 -41.66
C ASP A 329 0.98 -5.33 -40.12
N ASP A 330 1.34 -4.13 -39.67
CA ASP A 330 1.22 -3.67 -38.30
C ASP A 330 -0.22 -3.75 -37.79
N ARG A 331 -0.40 -3.92 -36.47
CA ARG A 331 -1.31 -3.08 -35.66
C ARG A 331 -1.29 -3.46 -34.18
N PHE A 332 -0.65 -2.57 -33.42
CA PHE A 332 -0.93 -2.31 -32.01
C PHE A 332 -2.42 -2.00 -31.80
N GLY A 333 -3.07 -2.76 -30.91
CA GLY A 333 -4.42 -2.49 -30.42
C GLY A 333 -4.38 -1.99 -28.98
N LEU A 334 -4.13 -0.70 -28.79
CA LEU A 334 -4.41 0.01 -27.53
C LEU A 334 -5.92 0.15 -27.37
N SER A 335 -6.50 -0.52 -26.38
CA SER A 335 -7.85 -0.21 -25.89
C SER A 335 -7.76 0.95 -24.89
N THR A 336 -7.96 2.16 -25.42
CA THR A 336 -8.25 3.37 -24.65
C THR A 336 -9.74 3.44 -24.35
N THR A 337 -10.11 3.58 -23.07
CA THR A 337 -11.25 4.35 -22.52
C THR A 337 -11.21 4.11 -21.00
N LYS A 338 -11.01 5.12 -20.16
CA LYS A 338 -12.00 6.15 -19.81
C LYS A 338 -11.31 7.42 -19.30
N THR A 339 -11.74 8.55 -19.85
CA THR A 339 -11.43 9.91 -19.41
C THR A 339 -12.36 10.38 -18.28
N ALA A 340 -11.72 10.88 -17.22
CA ALA A 340 -11.82 12.22 -16.62
C ALA A 340 -13.12 12.77 -15.95
N LEU A 341 -12.84 13.41 -14.79
CA LEU A 341 -13.44 14.58 -14.11
C LEU A 341 -14.37 14.35 -12.90
N LEU A 342 -13.88 14.75 -11.71
CA LEU A 342 -14.39 15.97 -11.06
C LEU A 342 -13.40 16.55 -10.02
N VAL A 343 -13.25 17.87 -10.06
CA VAL A 343 -12.46 18.74 -9.17
C VAL A 343 -13.38 19.33 -8.08
N GLY A 344 -12.86 19.44 -6.85
CA GLY A 344 -13.11 20.59 -5.97
C GLY A 344 -13.94 20.36 -4.71
N ALA A 345 -13.28 20.24 -3.55
CA ALA A 345 -13.74 20.77 -2.25
C ALA A 345 -12.62 20.70 -1.18
N THR A 346 -11.54 21.47 -1.36
CA THR A 346 -10.53 21.74 -0.32
C THR A 346 -10.97 22.98 0.47
N ALA A 347 -11.11 22.86 1.80
CA ALA A 347 -10.86 23.90 2.82
C ALA A 347 -11.59 23.74 4.18
N ALA A 348 -12.41 22.70 4.43
CA ALA A 348 -13.22 22.66 5.65
C ALA A 348 -12.66 21.82 6.83
N VAL A 349 -11.70 20.90 6.60
CA VAL A 349 -11.28 19.96 7.66
C VAL A 349 -10.09 20.47 8.51
N ILE A 350 -9.33 21.45 8.02
CA ILE A 350 -8.13 21.99 8.68
C ILE A 350 -8.45 22.72 10.01
N ILE A 351 -9.68 23.21 10.21
CA ILE A 351 -10.01 24.06 11.37
C ILE A 351 -10.29 23.25 12.66
N VAL A 352 -10.61 21.96 12.57
CA VAL A 352 -10.98 21.17 13.77
C VAL A 352 -9.76 20.63 14.52
N PHE A 353 -8.64 20.36 13.84
CA PHE A 353 -7.45 19.80 14.50
C PHE A 353 -6.54 20.85 15.14
N ALA A 354 -6.35 22.03 14.53
CA ALA A 354 -5.60 23.13 15.15
C ALA A 354 -6.29 23.68 16.42
N GLY A 355 -7.62 23.54 16.54
CA GLY A 355 -8.39 24.01 17.68
C GLY A 355 -8.26 23.15 18.95
N ARG A 356 -7.88 21.87 18.82
CA ARG A 356 -7.75 20.95 19.97
C ARG A 356 -6.36 20.97 20.62
N LEU A 357 -5.29 21.24 19.86
CA LEU A 357 -3.96 21.41 20.44
C LEU A 357 -3.82 22.72 21.23
N ARG A 358 -4.55 23.78 20.87
CA ARG A 358 -4.46 25.08 21.57
C ARG A 358 -5.21 25.15 22.91
N ARG A 359 -6.03 24.13 23.24
CA ARG A 359 -6.78 24.06 24.51
C ARG A 359 -6.09 23.23 25.61
N ARG A 360 -4.96 22.58 25.32
CA ARG A 360 -4.18 21.82 26.32
C ARG A 360 -2.96 22.56 26.87
N SER A 361 -2.70 23.78 26.43
CA SER A 361 -1.57 24.62 26.90
C SER A 361 -2.02 25.88 27.66
N ARG A 362 -3.13 25.78 28.42
CA ARG A 362 -3.48 26.76 29.45
C ARG A 362 -3.81 26.09 30.76
#